data_AF-A0A955SQ99-F1
#
_entry.id   AF-A0A955SQ99-F1
#
_cell.length_a   1.000
_cell.length_b   1.000
_cell.length_c   1.000
_cell.angle_alpha   90.00
_cell.angle_beta   90.00
_cell.angle_gamma   90.00
#
_symmetry.space_group_name_H-M   'P 1'
#
loop_
_entity.id
_entity.type
_entity.pdbx_description
1 polymer ?
#
loop_
_entity_poly.entity_id
_entity_poly.type
_entity_poly.pdbx_seq_one_letter_code
_entity_poly.pdbx_strand_id
1 'polypeptide(L)' 'MIDVVFDPWDLTGKGEEGDSLLEIALEHGIPLQHACGGDAVCSTCAVRVIKGEVALSDME' A
#
# COMPACT_ATOMS: atom_id res chain seq x y z
N MET A 1 3.98 -12.90 6.72
CA MET A 1 2.62 -12.38 6.97
C MET A 1 2.71 -11.12 7.83
N ILE A 2 2.31 -9.99 7.25
CA ILE A 2 2.36 -8.64 7.80
C ILE A 2 0.93 -8.11 7.81
N ASP A 3 0.51 -7.45 8.90
CA ASP A 3 -0.77 -6.76 8.97
C ASP A 3 -0.56 -5.26 8.71
N VAL A 4 -1.28 -4.71 7.73
CA VAL A 4 -1.25 -3.28 7.36
C VAL A 4 -2.62 -2.68 7.63
N VAL A 5 -2.67 -1.63 8.44
CA VAL A 5 -3.91 -0.90 8.75
C VAL A 5 -4.01 0.35 7.87
N PHE A 6 -5.11 0.49 7.14
CA PHE A 6 -5.35 1.61 6.23
C PHE A 6 -6.33 2.62 6.86
N ASP A 7 -5.81 3.78 7.23
CA ASP A 7 -6.58 4.95 7.67
C ASP A 7 -7.06 5.77 6.45
N PRO A 8 -8.30 6.31 6.44
CA PRO A 8 -9.32 6.32 7.51
C PRO A 8 -10.32 5.16 7.45
N TRP A 9 -10.05 4.13 6.64
CA TRP A 9 -11.00 3.03 6.43
C TRP A 9 -11.08 2.07 7.61
N ASP A 10 -10.12 2.10 8.53
CA ASP A 10 -10.01 1.19 9.68
C ASP A 10 -10.05 -0.29 9.25
N LEU A 11 -9.50 -0.56 8.05
CA LEU A 11 -9.41 -1.88 7.46
C LEU A 11 -7.99 -2.42 7.58
N THR A 12 -7.89 -3.71 7.90
CA THR A 12 -6.62 -4.42 7.99
C THR A 12 -6.44 -5.30 6.76
N GLY A 13 -5.41 -5.00 5.96
CA GLY A 13 -4.94 -5.86 4.88
C GLY A 13 -3.85 -6.80 5.37
N LYS A 14 -3.90 -8.06 4.95
CA LYS A 14 -2.84 -9.05 5.17
C LYS A 14 -1.96 -9.14 3.95
N GLY A 15 -0.65 -9.03 4.13
CA GLY A 15 0.33 -9.20 3.05
C GLY A 15 1.54 -10.03 3.47
N GLU A 16 2.49 -10.16 2.57
CA GLU A 16 3.77 -10.83 2.74
C GLU A 16 4.94 -9.89 2.45
N GLU A 17 6.16 -10.30 2.80
CA GLU A 17 7.34 -9.53 2.44
C GLU A 17 7.51 -9.53 0.92
N GLY A 18 7.62 -8.33 0.34
CA GLY A 18 7.70 -8.13 -1.11
C GLY A 18 6.42 -7.59 -1.74
N ASP A 19 5.27 -7.73 -1.07
CA ASP A 19 4.02 -7.15 -1.55
C ASP A 19 4.06 -5.62 -1.44
N SER A 20 3.56 -4.94 -2.46
CA SER A 20 3.36 -3.50 -2.40
C SER A 20 2.14 -3.15 -1.53
N LEU A 21 2.18 -1.97 -0.89
CA LEU A 21 1.01 -1.47 -0.16
C LEU A 21 -0.22 -1.27 -1.07
N LEU A 22 -0.01 -1.06 -2.37
CA LEU A 22 -1.09 -0.96 -3.35
C LEU A 22 -1.76 -2.31 -3.57
N GLU A 23 -1.01 -3.39 -3.77
CA GLU A 23 -1.56 -4.74 -3.94
C GLU A 23 -2.37 -5.16 -2.72
N ILE A 24 -1.79 -5.02 -1.52
CA ILE A 24 -2.48 -5.36 -0.27
C ILE A 24 -3.81 -4.59 -0.15
N ALA A 25 -3.81 -3.29 -0.48
CA ALA A 25 -5.03 -2.48 -0.45
C ALA A 25 -6.10 -3.00 -1.42
N LEU A 26 -5.72 -3.26 -2.67
CA LEU A 26 -6.66 -3.67 -3.72
C LEU A 26 -7.25 -5.06 -3.45
N GLU A 27 -6.43 -6.02 -3.00
CA GLU A 27 -6.90 -7.37 -2.65
C GLU A 27 -7.93 -7.36 -1.50
N HIS A 28 -7.83 -6.37 -0.61
CA HIS A 28 -8.73 -6.22 0.53
C HIS A 28 -9.85 -5.18 0.29
N GLY A 29 -10.01 -4.70 -0.94
CA GLY A 29 -11.09 -3.79 -1.33
C GLY A 29 -10.95 -2.35 -0.81
N ILE A 30 -9.72 -1.93 -0.48
CA ILE A 30 -9.42 -0.60 0.05
C ILE A 30 -9.17 0.35 -1.14
N PRO A 31 -9.94 1.45 -1.26
CA PRO A 31 -9.95 2.25 -2.48
C PRO A 31 -8.78 3.25 -2.54
N LEU A 32 -7.58 2.76 -2.87
CA LEU A 32 -6.45 3.62 -3.25
C LEU A 32 -6.55 4.03 -4.72
N GLN A 33 -6.32 5.31 -5.02
CA GLN A 33 -6.29 5.80 -6.40
C GLN A 33 -5.02 5.32 -7.10
N HIS A 34 -5.12 4.73 -8.29
CA HIS A 34 -3.99 4.14 -9.01
C HIS A 34 -4.11 4.41 -10.52
N ALA A 35 -4.05 5.67 -10.92
CA ALA A 35 -4.33 6.05 -12.31
C ALA A 35 -3.38 5.39 -13.35
N CYS A 36 -2.13 5.11 -12.97
CA CYS A 36 -1.17 4.38 -13.80
C CYS A 36 -1.11 2.87 -13.51
N GLY A 37 -2.02 2.31 -12.70
CA GLY A 37 -2.03 0.88 -12.38
C GLY A 37 -0.88 0.37 -11.50
N GLY A 38 0.02 1.24 -11.00
CA GLY A 38 1.15 0.83 -10.17
C GLY A 38 2.53 1.09 -10.78
N ASP A 39 2.61 1.57 -12.02
CA ASP A 39 3.89 1.84 -12.73
C ASP A 39 4.72 3.04 -12.21
N ALA A 40 4.47 3.52 -10.99
CA ALA A 40 5.18 4.66 -10.37
C ALA A 40 5.15 5.99 -11.17
N VAL A 41 4.18 6.20 -12.08
CA VAL A 41 4.09 7.42 -12.92
C VAL A 41 3.20 8.51 -12.30
N CYS A 42 2.04 8.14 -11.77
CA CYS A 42 0.97 9.10 -11.49
C CYS A 42 0.99 9.70 -10.07
N SER A 43 1.72 9.10 -9.13
CA SER A 43 1.73 9.41 -7.70
C SER A 43 0.38 9.31 -6.95
N THR A 44 -0.71 8.89 -7.60
CA THR A 44 -2.04 8.89 -6.96
C THR A 44 -2.19 7.84 -5.87
N CYS A 45 -1.37 6.79 -5.89
CA CYS A 45 -1.35 5.73 -4.88
C CYS A 45 -0.39 6.02 -3.72
N ALA A 46 0.18 7.23 -3.66
CA ALA A 46 1.10 7.60 -2.59
C ALA A 46 0.40 7.55 -1.23
N VAL A 47 1.10 7.00 -0.24
CA VAL A 47 0.62 6.87 1.14
C VAL A 47 1.64 7.47 2.11
N ARG A 48 1.18 7.73 3.34
CA ARG A 48 2.03 8.16 4.43
C ARG A 48 2.02 7.11 5.54
N VAL A 49 3.20 6.69 5.98
CA VAL A 49 3.34 5.84 7.16
C VAL A 49 3.11 6.70 8.40
N ILE A 50 2.00 6.43 9.11
CA ILE A 50 1.63 7.15 10.34
C ILE A 50 2.17 6.45 11.60
N LYS A 51 2.37 5.13 11.54
CA LYS A 51 2.85 4.29 12.64
C LYS A 51 3.50 3.02 12.09
N GLY A 52 4.50 2.52 12.79
CA GLY A 52 5.26 1.34 12.39
C GLY A 52 6.38 1.69 11.41
N GLU A 53 7.02 0.65 10.89
CA GLU A 53 8.14 0.76 9.97
C GLU A 53 7.78 0.01 8.69
N VAL A 54 8.16 0.58 7.55
CA VAL A 54 8.00 -0.05 6.24
C VAL A 54 9.38 -0.09 5.62
N ALA A 55 9.85 -1.30 5.28
CA ALA A 55 11.05 -1.47 4.49
C ALA A 55 10.69 -1.23 3.02
N LEU A 56 11.04 -0.05 2.51
CA LEU A 56 10.88 0.26 1.09
C LEU A 56 12.12 -0.21 0.34
N SER A 57 11.92 -0.85 -0.81
CA SER A 57 13.00 -1.11 -1.75
C SER A 57 13.57 0.21 -2.30
N ASP A 58 14.80 0.18 -2.75
CA ASP A 58 15.40 1.30 -3.48
C ASP A 58 14.60 1.61 -4.76
N MET A 59 14.63 2.88 -5.17
CA MET A 59 14.06 3.33 -6.43
C MET A 59 15.11 3.07 -7.52
N GLU A 60 14.87 2.07 -8.36
CA GLU A 60 15.68 1.80 -9.56
C GLU A 60 15.24 2.65 -10.77
#